data_AF-A0A853T2C6-F1
#
_entry.id   AF-A0A853T2C6-F1
#
_cell.length_a   1.000
_cell.length_b   1.000
_cell.length_c   1.000
_cell.angle_alpha   90.00
_cell.angle_beta   90.00
_cell.angle_gamma   90.00
#
_symmetry.space_group_name_H-M   'P 1'
#
loop_
_entity.id
_entity.type
_entity.pdbx_description
1 polymer ?
#
loop_
_entity_poly.entity_id
_entity_poly.type
_entity_poly.pdbx_seq_one_letter_code
_entity_poly.pdbx_strand_id
1 'polypeptide(L)'
;MSAHFGPRAGTRPDLAFRKLVQLGGRATQHGWMNSMAWTRPITAFEREVINSLMRCHVVRHEAGDYVVTQKGWDFVGRSTQAKVAPAGQVAGPRYVGKKLPLSPANMVRAPLARPGSFDYATIPSRMGSQRVPHGLAMPGVMGAIVSD
;
A
#
# COMPACT_ATOMS: atom_id res chain seq x y z
N MET A 1 -14.10 -10.32 18.80
CA MET A 1 -14.12 -10.45 17.34
C MET A 1 -14.99 -9.34 16.78
N SER A 2 -14.42 -8.41 15.98
CA SER A 2 -15.21 -7.34 15.35
C SER A 2 -16.13 -7.97 14.32
N ALA A 3 -17.41 -8.12 14.65
CA ALA A 3 -18.41 -8.54 13.69
C ALA A 3 -18.49 -7.47 12.59
N HIS A 4 -17.90 -7.73 11.43
CA HIS A 4 -18.01 -6.83 10.29
C HIS A 4 -19.47 -6.85 9.81
N PHE A 5 -20.24 -5.85 10.21
CA PHE A 5 -21.67 -5.70 9.88
C PHE A 5 -21.92 -5.22 8.44
N GLY A 6 -21.15 -5.70 7.47
CA GLY A 6 -21.31 -5.30 6.06
C GLY A 6 -20.06 -5.48 5.21
N PRO A 7 -20.14 -5.18 3.91
CA PRO A 7 -18.97 -5.18 3.04
C PRO A 7 -17.93 -4.16 3.52
N ARG A 8 -16.65 -4.50 3.35
CA ARG A 8 -15.55 -3.61 3.74
C ARG A 8 -15.58 -2.33 2.90
N ALA A 9 -15.46 -1.18 3.55
CA ALA A 9 -15.47 0.12 2.88
C ALA A 9 -14.42 0.20 1.76
N GLY A 10 -14.82 0.75 0.60
CA GLY A 10 -13.96 0.92 -0.58
C GLY A 10 -13.73 -0.34 -1.41
N THR A 11 -14.29 -1.48 -1.02
CA THR A 11 -14.25 -2.69 -1.85
C THR A 11 -15.34 -2.66 -2.93
N ARG A 12 -15.17 -3.47 -3.99
CA ARG A 12 -16.18 -3.63 -5.06
C ARG A 12 -17.60 -3.87 -4.54
N PRO A 13 -17.85 -4.79 -3.58
CA PRO A 13 -19.20 -4.98 -3.05
C PRO A 13 -19.75 -3.75 -2.30
N ASP A 14 -18.91 -2.97 -1.60
CA ASP A 14 -19.36 -1.72 -0.96
C ASP A 14 -19.78 -0.67 -2.01
N LEU A 15 -18.97 -0.46 -3.05
CA LEU A 15 -19.31 0.45 -4.14
C LEU A 15 -20.60 0.02 -4.85
N ALA A 16 -20.75 -1.28 -5.10
CA ALA A 16 -21.94 -1.82 -5.70
C ALA A 16 -23.18 -1.67 -4.85
N PHE A 17 -23.07 -1.92 -3.55
CA PHE A 17 -24.14 -1.72 -2.60
C PHE A 17 -24.60 -0.25 -2.57
N ARG A 18 -23.66 0.71 -2.49
CA ARG A 18 -24.00 2.14 -2.55
C ARG A 18 -24.72 2.51 -3.84
N LYS A 19 -24.30 1.92 -4.97
CA LYS A 19 -24.96 2.12 -6.26
C LYS A 19 -26.38 1.56 -6.26
N LEU A 20 -26.61 0.39 -5.67
CA LEU A 20 -27.96 -0.17 -5.52
C LEU A 20 -28.86 0.73 -4.66
N VAL A 21 -28.30 1.29 -3.58
CA VAL A 21 -29.01 2.26 -2.72
C VAL A 21 -29.36 3.54 -3.51
N GLN A 22 -28.44 4.04 -4.35
CA GLN A 22 -28.70 5.19 -5.24
C GLN A 22 -29.82 4.92 -6.25
N LEU A 23 -29.99 3.67 -6.69
CA LEU A 23 -31.08 3.24 -7.58
C LEU A 23 -32.43 3.07 -6.86
N GLY A 24 -32.55 3.45 -5.58
CA GLY A 24 -33.77 3.27 -4.79
C GLY A 24 -33.83 1.94 -4.05
N GLY A 25 -32.71 1.21 -3.97
CA GLY A 25 -32.60 -0.03 -3.20
C GLY A 25 -33.15 -1.28 -3.89
N ARG A 26 -33.48 -1.20 -5.18
CA ARG A 26 -33.94 -2.32 -6.00
C ARG A 26 -33.43 -2.21 -7.43
N ALA A 27 -32.88 -3.29 -7.98
CA ALA A 27 -32.48 -3.34 -9.39
C ALA A 27 -32.40 -4.77 -9.92
N THR A 28 -32.64 -4.94 -11.22
CA THR A 28 -32.28 -6.17 -11.95
C THR A 28 -30.76 -6.31 -12.02
N GLN A 29 -30.26 -7.53 -12.21
CA GLN A 29 -28.82 -7.77 -12.33
C GLN A 29 -28.18 -6.93 -13.44
N HIS A 30 -28.78 -6.93 -14.62
CA HIS A 30 -28.30 -6.17 -15.78
C HIS A 30 -28.38 -4.66 -15.54
N GLY A 31 -29.48 -4.16 -14.97
CA GLY A 31 -29.62 -2.74 -14.64
C GLY A 31 -28.58 -2.28 -13.63
N TRP A 32 -28.29 -3.13 -12.63
CA TRP A 32 -27.28 -2.85 -11.62
C TRP A 32 -25.87 -2.86 -12.21
N MET A 33 -25.52 -3.86 -13.03
CA MET A 33 -24.24 -3.91 -13.73
C MET A 33 -24.02 -2.70 -14.63
N ASN A 34 -25.04 -2.30 -15.40
CA ASN A 34 -24.98 -1.13 -16.28
C ASN A 34 -24.77 0.17 -15.49
N SER A 35 -25.46 0.33 -14.35
CA SER A 35 -25.31 1.52 -13.49
C SER A 35 -23.90 1.71 -12.91
N MET A 36 -23.12 0.61 -12.86
CA MET A 36 -21.75 0.61 -12.37
C MET A 36 -20.70 0.64 -13.47
N ALA A 37 -21.12 0.72 -14.74
CA ALA A 37 -20.24 0.54 -15.89
C ALA A 37 -19.39 -0.74 -15.77
N TRP A 38 -20.00 -1.84 -15.32
CA TRP A 38 -19.29 -3.10 -15.12
C TRP A 38 -18.94 -3.75 -16.46
N THR A 39 -17.65 -4.00 -16.69
CA THR A 39 -17.13 -4.51 -17.98
C THR A 39 -16.81 -6.01 -17.97
N ARG A 40 -16.82 -6.66 -16.80
CA ARG A 40 -16.48 -8.09 -16.67
C ARG A 40 -17.71 -8.98 -16.88
N PRO A 41 -17.54 -10.30 -17.07
CA PRO A 41 -18.67 -11.22 -17.24
C PRO A 41 -19.66 -11.19 -16.07
N ILE A 42 -20.90 -11.59 -16.35
CA ILE A 42 -22.01 -11.70 -15.39
C ILE A 42 -21.64 -12.60 -14.20
N THR A 43 -21.02 -13.74 -14.47
CA THR A 43 -20.57 -14.71 -13.44
C THR A 43 -19.53 -14.11 -12.48
N ALA A 44 -18.67 -13.20 -12.97
CA ALA A 44 -17.72 -12.49 -12.13
C ALA A 44 -18.43 -11.50 -11.19
N PHE A 45 -19.48 -10.85 -11.69
CA PHE A 45 -20.31 -9.96 -10.88
C PHE A 45 -21.01 -10.72 -9.75
N GLU A 46 -21.60 -11.88 -10.06
CA GLU A 46 -22.24 -12.74 -9.06
C GLU A 46 -21.26 -13.18 -7.97
N ARG A 47 -20.10 -13.69 -8.38
CA ARG A 47 -19.10 -14.23 -7.45
C ARG A 47 -18.49 -13.15 -6.55
N GLU A 48 -18.15 -12.00 -7.11
CA GLU A 48 -17.41 -10.96 -6.38
C GLU A 48 -18.31 -9.99 -5.61
N VAL A 49 -19.51 -9.72 -6.13
CA VAL A 49 -20.40 -8.69 -5.58
C VAL A 49 -21.61 -9.34 -4.91
N ILE A 50 -22.46 -10.03 -5.67
CA ILE A 50 -23.74 -10.53 -5.17
C ILE A 50 -23.53 -11.51 -4.01
N ASN A 51 -22.64 -12.49 -4.18
CA ASN A 51 -22.34 -13.48 -3.14
C ASN A 51 -21.82 -12.82 -1.86
N SER A 52 -20.98 -11.79 -1.98
CA SER A 52 -20.48 -11.07 -0.82
C SER A 52 -21.60 -10.31 -0.10
N LEU A 53 -22.48 -9.65 -0.84
CA LEU A 53 -23.57 -8.84 -0.28
C LEU A 53 -24.68 -9.71 0.33
N MET A 54 -24.99 -10.85 -0.28
CA MET A 54 -25.91 -11.83 0.27
C MET A 54 -25.36 -12.49 1.54
N ARG A 55 -24.06 -12.82 1.60
CA ARG A 55 -23.41 -13.33 2.82
C ARG A 55 -23.43 -12.32 3.97
N CYS A 56 -23.34 -11.02 3.66
CA CYS A 56 -23.50 -9.97 4.66
C CYS A 56 -24.98 -9.74 5.06
N HIS A 57 -25.94 -10.39 4.38
CA HIS A 57 -27.38 -10.20 4.53
C HIS A 57 -27.83 -8.75 4.35
N VAL A 58 -27.14 -7.98 3.50
CA VAL A 58 -27.52 -6.59 3.20
C VAL A 58 -28.43 -6.50 1.96
N VAL A 59 -28.35 -7.50 1.08
CA VAL A 59 -29.16 -7.62 -0.14
C VAL A 59 -29.81 -9.01 -0.18
N ARG A 60 -31.04 -9.09 -0.68
CA ARG A 60 -31.75 -10.34 -0.97
C ARG A 60 -32.21 -10.37 -2.43
N HIS A 61 -32.42 -11.57 -2.96
CA HIS A 61 -33.02 -11.76 -4.28
C HIS A 61 -34.53 -11.97 -4.13
N GLU A 62 -35.34 -11.22 -4.88
CA GLU A 62 -36.79 -11.23 -4.81
C GLU A 62 -37.39 -10.96 -6.18
N ALA A 63 -38.19 -11.90 -6.70
CA ALA A 63 -38.89 -11.79 -7.98
C ALA A 63 -38.01 -11.40 -9.19
N GLY A 64 -36.75 -11.84 -9.22
CA GLY A 64 -35.79 -11.54 -10.30
C GLY A 64 -34.97 -10.26 -10.09
N ASP A 65 -35.24 -9.52 -9.00
CA ASP A 65 -34.51 -8.32 -8.63
C ASP A 65 -33.68 -8.53 -7.37
N TYR A 66 -32.63 -7.71 -7.24
CA TYR A 66 -31.87 -7.58 -6.01
C TYR A 66 -32.40 -6.40 -5.20
N VAL A 67 -32.82 -6.67 -3.96
CA VAL A 67 -33.46 -5.71 -3.06
C VAL A 67 -32.61 -5.53 -1.80
N VAL A 68 -32.41 -4.28 -1.39
CA VAL A 68 -31.75 -3.92 -0.13
C VAL A 68 -32.65 -4.30 1.04
N THR A 69 -32.11 -5.09 1.96
CA THR A 69 -32.83 -5.51 3.18
C THR A 69 -32.86 -4.39 4.22
N GLN A 70 -33.71 -4.52 5.25
CA GLN A 70 -33.72 -3.60 6.39
C GLN A 70 -32.33 -3.44 7.02
N LYS A 71 -31.60 -4.55 7.18
CA LYS A 71 -30.22 -4.55 7.68
C LYS A 71 -29.27 -3.74 6.78
N GLY A 72 -29.48 -3.77 5.47
CA GLY A 72 -28.74 -2.94 4.51
C GLY A 72 -29.03 -1.45 4.71
N TRP A 73 -30.28 -1.08 4.92
CA TRP A 73 -30.66 0.31 5.23
C TRP A 73 -30.08 0.79 6.56
N ASP A 74 -30.11 -0.04 7.60
CA ASP A 74 -29.49 0.25 8.89
C ASP A 74 -27.97 0.43 8.76
N PHE A 75 -27.33 -0.36 7.89
CA PHE A 75 -25.91 -0.23 7.57
C PHE A 75 -25.59 1.11 6.90
N VAL A 76 -26.41 1.56 5.94
CA VAL A 76 -26.28 2.90 5.33
C VAL A 76 -26.34 3.97 6.41
N GLY A 77 -27.37 3.94 7.26
CA GLY A 77 -27.56 4.92 8.33
C GLY A 77 -26.40 4.97 9.33
N ARG A 78 -25.81 3.82 9.67
CA ARG A 78 -24.60 3.76 10.51
C ARG A 78 -23.34 4.22 9.79
N SER A 79 -23.24 4.01 8.48
CA SER A 79 -22.09 4.42 7.68
C SER A 79 -22.03 5.95 7.48
N THR A 80 -23.17 6.62 7.35
CA THR A 80 -23.26 8.09 7.36
C THR A 80 -23.03 8.67 8.76
N GLN A 81 -23.41 7.94 9.82
CA GLN A 81 -23.07 8.28 11.20
C GLN A 81 -21.64 7.91 11.60
N ALA A 82 -20.84 7.30 10.72
CA ALA A 82 -19.41 7.08 10.95
C ALA A 82 -18.72 8.44 10.95
N LYS A 83 -18.82 9.06 12.13
CA LYS A 83 -18.11 10.20 12.69
C LYS A 83 -16.83 10.44 11.93
N VAL A 84 -16.69 11.65 11.39
CA VAL A 84 -15.41 12.24 10.98
C VAL A 84 -14.38 11.79 12.00
N ALA A 85 -13.56 10.80 11.64
CA ALA A 85 -12.52 10.33 12.52
C ALA A 85 -11.64 11.56 12.77
N PRO A 86 -11.43 11.99 14.02
CA PRO A 86 -10.52 13.10 14.27
C PRO A 86 -9.21 12.71 13.60
N ALA A 87 -8.67 13.60 12.78
CA ALA A 87 -7.39 13.39 12.12
C ALA A 87 -6.42 12.88 13.18
N GLY A 88 -5.92 11.65 13.00
CA GLY A 88 -5.05 11.03 13.99
C GLY A 88 -3.91 11.98 14.31
N GLN A 89 -3.68 12.26 15.59
CA GLN A 89 -2.56 13.09 16.01
C GLN A 89 -1.29 12.57 15.34
N VAL A 90 -0.62 13.46 14.61
CA VAL A 90 0.65 13.16 13.96
C VAL A 90 1.59 12.59 15.02
N ALA A 91 2.06 11.37 14.80
CA ALA A 91 2.99 10.73 15.72
C ALA A 91 4.17 11.68 15.95
N GLY A 92 4.40 12.06 17.20
CA GLY A 92 5.52 12.91 17.57
C GLY A 92 6.86 12.32 17.10
N PRO A 93 7.92 13.14 17.02
CA PRO A 93 9.24 12.68 16.59
C PRO A 93 9.65 11.44 17.40
N ARG A 94 10.01 10.37 16.70
CA ARG A 94 10.49 9.13 17.32
C ARG A 94 11.71 9.44 18.15
N TYR A 95 11.76 8.95 19.38
CA TYR A 95 12.96 9.04 20.21
C TYR A 95 14.12 8.34 19.49
N VAL A 96 15.08 9.13 19.02
CA VAL A 96 16.36 8.62 18.53
C VAL A 96 17.31 8.72 19.72
N GLY A 97 17.64 7.57 20.31
CA GLY A 97 18.65 7.52 21.36
C GLY A 97 19.95 8.17 20.88
N LYS A 98 20.70 8.79 21.80
CA LYS A 98 22.01 9.39 21.50
C LYS A 98 22.85 8.37 20.72
N LYS A 99 23.44 8.78 19.60
CA LYS A 99 24.39 7.94 18.84
C LYS A 99 25.54 7.59 19.77
N LEU A 100 25.49 6.41 20.37
CA LEU A 100 26.63 5.83 21.06
C LEU A 100 27.63 5.35 19.99
N PRO A 101 28.94 5.53 20.22
CA PRO A 101 29.93 4.95 19.32
C PRO A 101 29.68 3.43 19.23
N LEU A 102 29.76 2.89 18.01
CA LEU A 102 29.65 1.44 17.79
C LEU A 102 30.72 0.74 18.63
N SER A 103 30.30 -0.28 19.39
CA SER A 103 31.25 -1.09 20.16
C SER A 103 32.30 -1.69 19.22
N PRO A 104 33.60 -1.56 19.52
CA PRO A 104 34.66 -2.15 18.70
C PRO A 104 34.58 -3.68 18.63
N ALA A 105 33.83 -4.33 19.55
CA ALA A 105 33.54 -5.76 19.49
C ALA A 105 32.56 -6.14 18.36
N ASN A 106 31.70 -5.21 17.93
CA ASN A 106 30.69 -5.41 16.87
C ASN A 106 31.11 -4.78 15.53
N MET A 107 32.31 -4.23 15.46
CA MET A 107 32.86 -3.77 14.18
C MET A 107 33.27 -5.00 13.37
N VAL A 108 32.76 -5.08 12.13
CA VAL A 108 33.24 -6.06 11.15
C VAL A 108 34.73 -5.82 10.98
N ARG A 109 35.56 -6.70 11.55
CA ARG A 109 37.00 -6.68 11.30
C ARG A 109 37.19 -6.89 9.80
N ALA A 110 37.89 -5.98 9.15
CA ALA A 110 38.28 -6.15 7.76
C ALA A 110 38.92 -7.55 7.64
N PRO A 111 38.44 -8.42 6.73
CA PRO A 111 39.06 -9.71 6.54
C PRO A 111 40.52 -9.47 6.19
N LEU A 112 41.45 -10.21 6.80
CA LEU A 112 42.87 -10.14 6.48
C LEU A 112 43.01 -10.21 4.96
N ALA A 113 43.33 -9.06 4.37
CA ALA A 113 43.56 -8.91 2.96
C ALA A 113 44.69 -9.88 2.57
N ARG A 114 44.41 -10.75 1.60
CA ARG A 114 45.47 -11.63 1.08
C ARG A 114 46.54 -10.75 0.44
N PRO A 115 47.83 -11.10 0.54
CA PRO A 115 48.88 -10.40 -0.20
C PRO A 115 48.47 -10.27 -1.67
N GLY A 116 48.47 -9.04 -2.18
CA GLY A 116 48.06 -8.71 -3.55
C GLY A 116 46.60 -8.31 -3.75
N SER A 117 45.73 -8.40 -2.74
CA SER A 117 44.28 -8.12 -2.91
C SER A 117 43.94 -6.67 -3.18
N PHE A 118 44.88 -5.74 -3.03
CA PHE A 118 44.70 -4.31 -3.33
C PHE A 118 45.64 -3.81 -4.43
N ASP A 119 46.33 -4.70 -5.15
CA ASP A 119 47.29 -4.29 -6.18
C ASP A 119 46.61 -3.50 -7.30
N TYR A 120 45.33 -3.78 -7.56
CA TYR A 120 44.52 -3.03 -8.53
C TYR A 120 44.37 -1.55 -8.18
N ALA A 121 44.51 -1.15 -6.91
CA ALA A 121 44.46 0.26 -6.50
C ALA A 121 45.66 1.07 -7.03
N THR A 122 46.77 0.38 -7.37
CA THR A 122 47.96 1.01 -7.96
C THR A 122 47.95 1.00 -9.49
N ILE A 123 47.00 0.32 -10.12
CA ILE A 123 46.84 0.31 -11.58
C ILE A 123 46.07 1.57 -12.00
N PRO A 124 46.69 2.52 -12.73
CA PRO A 124 46.00 3.73 -13.14
C PRO A 124 44.82 3.42 -14.08
N SER A 125 43.68 4.06 -13.84
CA SER A 125 42.55 4.03 -14.76
C SER A 125 42.89 4.76 -16.06
N ARG A 126 42.22 4.39 -17.16
CA ARG A 126 42.43 5.03 -18.46
C ARG A 126 41.20 5.85 -18.86
N MET A 127 41.40 7.15 -19.10
CA MET A 127 40.36 8.06 -19.60
C MET A 127 40.82 8.59 -20.96
N GLY A 128 40.24 8.06 -22.04
CA GLY A 128 40.70 8.32 -23.41
C GLY A 128 42.15 7.86 -23.63
N SER A 129 43.06 8.79 -23.95
CA SER A 129 44.50 8.55 -24.13
C SER A 129 45.33 8.77 -22.86
N GLN A 130 44.74 9.19 -21.75
CA GLN A 130 45.46 9.53 -20.52
C GLN A 130 45.28 8.48 -19.43
N ARG A 131 46.34 8.25 -18.63
CA ARG A 131 46.31 7.41 -17.43
C ARG A 131 46.09 8.30 -16.21
N VAL A 132 45.06 8.01 -15.42
CA VAL A 132 44.65 8.75 -14.22
C VAL A 132 44.87 7.86 -12.99
N PRO A 133 45.75 8.24 -12.05
CA PRO A 133 45.97 7.48 -10.82
C PRO A 133 44.71 7.48 -9.92
N HIS A 134 44.43 6.35 -9.28
CA HIS A 134 43.37 6.26 -8.28
C HIS A 134 43.77 6.98 -6.99
N GLY A 135 42.86 7.74 -6.39
CA GLY A 135 43.03 8.33 -5.06
C GLY A 135 43.56 9.76 -5.00
N LEU A 136 43.92 10.38 -6.13
CA LEU A 136 44.10 11.83 -6.16
C LEU A 136 42.74 12.49 -6.33
N ALA A 137 42.35 13.27 -5.32
CA ALA A 137 41.22 14.19 -5.43
C ALA A 137 41.40 15.00 -6.72
N MET A 138 40.39 14.96 -7.59
CA MET A 138 40.31 15.83 -8.75
C MET A 138 40.60 17.27 -8.28
N PRO A 139 41.56 18.01 -8.85
CA PRO A 139 41.68 19.43 -8.56
C PRO A 139 40.38 20.09 -9.03
N GLY A 140 39.50 20.42 -8.08
CA GLY A 140 38.15 20.96 -8.31
C GLY A 140 37.03 20.26 -7.55
N VAL A 141 37.25 19.08 -6.95
CA VAL A 141 36.25 18.41 -6.08
C VAL A 141 36.70 18.53 -4.63
N MET A 142 36.41 19.68 -4.03
CA MET A 142 36.48 19.83 -2.58
C MET A 142 35.39 18.99 -1.92
N GLY A 143 35.81 18.15 -0.97
CA GLY A 143 34.92 17.63 0.07
C GLY A 143 34.69 16.13 0.00
N ALA A 144 35.55 15.37 0.69
CA ALA A 144 35.10 14.46 1.73
C ALA A 144 36.31 13.84 2.45
N ILE A 145 36.71 14.49 3.54
CA ILE A 145 37.12 13.92 4.84
C ILE A 145 37.85 12.57 4.81
N VAL A 146 39.16 12.62 5.08
CA VAL A 146 39.83 11.60 5.90
C VAL A 146 40.56 12.36 6.99
N SER A 147 40.17 12.15 8.24
CA SER A 147 40.93 12.58 9.41
C SER A 147 41.42 11.33 10.13
N ASP A 148 42.73 11.36 10.41
CA ASP A 148 43.63 10.49 11.20
C ASP A 148 43.11 9.17 11.79
#